data_AF-A0A241VE45-F1
#
_entry.id   AF-A0A241VE45-F1
#
_cell.length_a   1.000
_cell.length_b   1.000
_cell.length_c   1.000
_cell.angle_alpha   90.00
_cell.angle_beta   90.00
_cell.angle_gamma   90.00
#
_symmetry.space_group_name_H-M   'P 1'
#
loop_
_entity.id
_entity.type
_entity.pdbx_description
1 polymer ?
#
loop_
_entity_poly.entity_id
_entity_poly.type
_entity_poly.pdbx_seq_one_letter_code
_entity_poly.pdbx_strand_id
1 'polypeptide(L)'
;MNIKFVIAGLVIIAGLFGGTELYWQHEFQQQARETLKNIRMDDTMRQQIKSTGLPIEGDILNQYPNIITYMYLTEFNGNQVPDAIKNNVNQLGCSILDKLKGQEPDLVDAYLTVYKDDKVTSTYIIQNKFRQEIYQTKQTLVECPNFNQVV
;
A
#
# COMPACT_ATOMS: atom_id res chain seq x y z
N MET A 1 21.83 -1.85 -56.67
CA MET A 1 20.84 -1.17 -55.82
C MET A 1 20.13 -2.24 -55.00
N ASN A 2 20.29 -2.18 -53.67
CA ASN A 2 20.26 -3.34 -52.77
C ASN A 2 18.86 -3.74 -52.29
N ILE A 3 18.52 -5.01 -52.48
CA ILE A 3 17.47 -5.74 -51.78
C ILE A 3 17.87 -5.86 -50.30
N LYS A 4 17.32 -5.01 -49.43
CA LYS A 4 17.49 -5.10 -47.96
C LYS A 4 16.27 -4.70 -47.12
N PHE A 5 15.08 -4.51 -47.71
CA PHE A 5 13.94 -3.97 -46.95
C PHE A 5 12.79 -4.93 -46.62
N VAL A 6 12.88 -6.21 -46.98
CA VAL A 6 11.72 -7.12 -46.78
C VAL A 6 11.86 -8.04 -45.55
N ILE A 7 13.05 -8.18 -44.96
CA ILE A 7 13.27 -9.10 -43.83
C ILE A 7 13.15 -8.41 -42.45
N ALA A 8 13.27 -7.07 -42.38
CA ALA A 8 13.13 -6.34 -41.12
C ALA A 8 11.67 -6.17 -40.64
N GLY A 9 10.68 -6.35 -41.55
CA GLY A 9 9.27 -6.12 -41.24
C GLY A 9 8.56 -7.24 -40.46
N LEU A 10 9.14 -8.45 -40.41
CA LEU A 10 8.47 -9.61 -39.80
C LEU A 10 9.02 -10.01 -38.42
N VAL A 11 10.23 -9.57 -38.04
CA VAL A 11 10.79 -9.84 -36.70
C VAL A 11 10.34 -8.80 -35.66
N ILE A 12 9.98 -7.60 -36.10
CA ILE A 12 9.50 -6.52 -35.20
C ILE A 12 8.10 -6.86 -34.64
N ILE A 13 7.27 -7.61 -35.36
CA ILE A 13 5.89 -7.85 -34.95
C ILE A 13 5.82 -8.90 -33.80
N ALA A 14 6.68 -9.91 -33.77
CA ALA A 14 6.68 -10.90 -32.67
C ALA A 14 7.30 -10.37 -31.36
N GLY A 15 8.26 -9.43 -31.44
CA GLY A 15 8.85 -8.76 -30.27
C GLY A 15 7.98 -7.63 -29.69
N LEU A 16 7.13 -7.01 -30.51
CA LEU A 16 6.25 -5.91 -30.09
C LEU A 16 5.02 -6.36 -29.29
N PHE A 17 4.51 -7.57 -29.48
CA PHE A 17 3.36 -8.03 -28.69
C PHE A 17 3.74 -8.59 -27.31
N GLY A 18 4.92 -9.21 -27.15
CA GLY A 18 5.40 -9.66 -25.84
C GLY A 18 6.21 -8.61 -25.06
N GLY A 19 6.94 -7.74 -25.77
CA GLY A 19 7.80 -6.73 -25.13
C GLY A 19 7.06 -5.49 -24.61
N THR A 20 5.92 -5.14 -25.21
CA THR A 20 5.12 -3.99 -24.76
C THR A 20 4.38 -4.29 -23.46
N GLU A 21 3.80 -5.50 -23.32
CA GLU A 21 3.12 -5.93 -22.10
C GLU A 21 4.08 -5.98 -20.90
N LEU A 22 5.26 -6.60 -21.07
CA LEU A 22 6.30 -6.63 -20.03
C LEU A 22 6.85 -5.24 -19.69
N TYR A 23 6.96 -4.34 -20.68
CA TYR A 23 7.38 -2.96 -20.46
C TYR A 23 6.35 -2.19 -19.61
N TRP A 24 5.07 -2.27 -19.96
CA TRP A 24 4.00 -1.59 -19.23
C TRP A 24 3.84 -2.14 -17.81
N GLN A 25 3.94 -3.46 -17.63
CA GLN A 25 3.97 -4.08 -16.29
C GLN A 25 5.11 -3.50 -15.43
N HIS A 26 6.32 -3.36 -16.00
CA HIS A 26 7.44 -2.78 -15.27
C HIS A 26 7.17 -1.31 -14.87
N GLU A 27 6.66 -0.50 -15.79
CA GLU A 27 6.30 0.90 -15.52
C GLU A 27 5.23 1.02 -14.43
N PHE A 28 4.16 0.24 -14.48
CA PHE A 28 3.12 0.25 -13.45
C PHE A 28 3.65 -0.18 -12.08
N GLN A 29 4.54 -1.18 -12.04
CA GLN A 29 5.19 -1.58 -10.79
C GLN A 29 6.11 -0.48 -10.25
N GLN A 30 6.86 0.23 -11.11
CA GLN A 30 7.66 1.37 -10.68
C GLN A 30 6.79 2.50 -10.14
N GLN A 31 5.68 2.80 -10.81
CA GLN A 31 4.71 3.79 -10.34
C GLN A 31 4.11 3.39 -8.98
N ALA A 32 3.77 2.12 -8.78
CA ALA A 32 3.31 1.61 -7.49
C ALA A 32 4.38 1.78 -6.40
N ARG A 33 5.64 1.43 -6.67
CA ARG A 33 6.75 1.64 -5.72
C ARG A 33 6.94 3.10 -5.37
N GLU A 34 6.97 3.99 -6.36
CA GLU A 34 7.10 5.43 -6.12
C GLU A 34 5.93 5.99 -5.32
N THR A 35 4.71 5.53 -5.60
CA THR A 35 3.55 5.89 -4.78
C THR A 35 3.75 5.44 -3.33
N LEU A 36 4.16 4.18 -3.11
CA LEU A 36 4.36 3.63 -1.77
C LEU A 36 5.49 4.33 -1.00
N LYS A 37 6.61 4.68 -1.64
CA LYS A 37 7.73 5.43 -1.04
C LYS A 37 7.36 6.86 -0.64
N ASN A 38 6.33 7.43 -1.26
CA ASN A 38 5.92 8.82 -1.04
C ASN A 38 4.65 8.95 -0.19
N ILE A 39 4.12 7.84 0.35
CA ILE A 39 3.01 7.88 1.33
C ILE A 39 3.40 8.77 2.51
N ARG A 40 2.51 9.69 2.85
CA ARG A 40 2.60 10.58 4.01
C ARG A 40 1.21 10.91 4.49
N MET A 41 1.09 11.32 5.75
CA MET A 41 -0.16 11.79 6.31
C MET A 41 -0.55 13.13 5.68
N ASP A 42 -1.56 13.11 4.81
CA ASP A 42 -2.10 14.30 4.14
C ASP A 42 -3.34 14.87 4.86
N ASP A 43 -3.83 16.02 4.39
CA ASP A 43 -4.98 16.68 4.99
C ASP A 43 -6.28 15.87 4.86
N THR A 44 -6.45 15.12 3.75
CA THR A 44 -7.63 14.27 3.55
C THR A 44 -7.67 13.15 4.59
N MET A 45 -6.55 12.48 4.83
CA MET A 45 -6.41 11.45 5.86
C MET A 45 -6.63 12.04 7.26
N ARG A 46 -6.06 13.23 7.55
CA ARG A 46 -6.28 13.91 8.83
C ARG A 46 -7.74 14.27 9.05
N GLN A 47 -8.43 14.75 8.02
CA GLN A 47 -9.86 15.04 8.10
C GLN A 47 -10.69 13.78 8.29
N GLN A 48 -10.32 12.66 7.64
CA GLN A 48 -10.99 11.38 7.83
C GLN A 48 -10.82 10.84 9.26
N ILE A 49 -9.65 11.04 9.88
CA ILE A 49 -9.45 10.69 11.30
C ILE A 49 -10.33 11.58 12.18
N LYS A 50 -10.36 12.89 11.93
CA LYS A 50 -11.20 13.84 12.69
C LYS A 50 -12.69 13.53 12.55
N SER A 51 -13.15 13.10 11.37
CA SER A 51 -14.56 12.79 11.14
C SER A 51 -15.05 11.56 11.89
N THR A 52 -14.14 10.71 12.41
CA THR A 52 -14.52 9.62 13.32
C THR A 52 -15.06 10.12 14.66
N GLY A 53 -14.81 11.40 15.01
CA GLY A 53 -15.19 11.98 16.29
C GLY A 53 -14.37 11.46 17.48
N LEU A 54 -13.34 10.63 17.22
CA LEU A 54 -12.47 10.09 18.26
C LEU A 54 -11.30 11.06 18.53
N PRO A 55 -10.86 11.21 19.79
CA PRO A 55 -9.72 12.03 20.18
C PRO A 55 -8.40 11.34 19.78
N ILE A 56 -8.17 11.24 18.47
CA ILE A 56 -7.04 10.52 17.87
C ILE A 56 -6.33 11.46 16.91
N GLU A 57 -5.01 11.55 17.03
CA GLU A 57 -4.13 12.11 16.02
C GLU A 57 -3.38 10.99 15.32
N GLY A 58 -3.07 11.18 14.04
CA GLY A 58 -2.31 10.22 13.25
C GLY A 58 -1.11 10.86 12.57
N ASP A 59 -0.06 10.07 12.41
CA ASP A 59 1.06 10.40 11.53
C ASP A 59 1.62 9.16 10.83
N ILE A 60 2.28 9.33 9.70
CA ILE A 60 2.89 8.24 8.95
C ILE A 60 4.39 8.48 8.82
N LEU A 61 5.17 7.56 9.36
CA LEU A 61 6.60 7.44 9.11
C LEU A 61 6.82 6.38 8.03
N ASN A 62 7.10 6.85 6.82
CA ASN A 62 7.32 5.96 5.69
C ASN A 62 8.78 5.47 5.66
N GLN A 63 8.99 4.19 5.93
CA GLN A 63 10.28 3.50 5.83
C GLN A 63 10.16 2.32 4.85
N TYR A 64 9.57 2.58 3.69
CA TYR A 64 9.33 1.60 2.63
C TYR A 64 10.47 0.55 2.52
N PRO A 65 10.15 -0.76 2.54
CA PRO A 65 8.82 -1.36 2.41
C PRO A 65 8.01 -1.42 3.72
N ASN A 66 8.51 -0.88 4.84
CA ASN A 66 7.79 -0.82 6.10
C ASN A 66 7.13 0.55 6.31
N ILE A 67 5.81 0.61 6.20
CA ILE A 67 5.04 1.83 6.41
C ILE A 67 4.55 1.85 7.85
N ILE A 68 5.04 2.79 8.66
CA ILE A 68 4.70 2.89 10.08
C ILE A 68 3.65 3.98 10.26
N THR A 69 2.50 3.64 10.81
CA THR A 69 1.43 4.58 11.17
C THR A 69 1.38 4.72 12.68
N TYR A 70 1.59 5.94 13.17
CA TYR A 70 1.40 6.30 14.57
C TYR A 70 -0.04 6.75 14.80
N MET A 71 -0.66 6.23 15.85
CA MET A 71 -1.98 6.65 16.34
C MET A 71 -1.83 7.13 17.78
N TYR A 72 -2.09 8.40 17.99
CA TYR A 72 -1.96 9.06 19.29
C TYR A 72 -3.35 9.29 19.88
N LEU A 73 -3.66 8.57 20.96
CA LEU A 73 -4.90 8.72 21.71
C LEU A 73 -4.76 9.91 22.67
N THR A 74 -5.25 11.07 22.26
CA THR A 74 -4.94 12.36 22.91
C THR A 74 -5.48 12.47 24.34
N GLU A 75 -6.54 11.72 24.66
CA GLU A 75 -7.21 11.74 25.97
C GLU A 75 -6.97 10.47 26.81
N PHE A 76 -6.51 9.38 26.20
CA PHE A 76 -6.36 8.09 26.87
C PHE A 76 -5.10 8.05 27.76
N ASN A 77 -5.26 7.69 29.03
CA ASN A 77 -4.15 7.62 30.00
C ASN A 77 -3.77 6.19 30.41
N GLY A 78 -4.45 5.17 29.87
CA GLY A 78 -4.16 3.78 30.17
C GLY A 78 -2.85 3.30 29.55
N ASN A 79 -2.42 2.12 29.98
CA ASN A 79 -1.22 1.43 29.49
C ASN A 79 -1.55 0.23 28.58
N GLN A 80 -2.83 -0.07 28.39
CA GLN A 80 -3.32 -1.15 27.55
C GLN A 80 -4.43 -0.63 26.64
N VAL A 81 -4.31 -0.90 25.35
CA VAL A 81 -5.34 -0.51 24.39
C VAL A 81 -6.60 -1.35 24.61
N PRO A 82 -7.80 -0.74 24.62
CA PRO A 82 -9.07 -1.47 24.64
C PRO A 82 -9.19 -2.44 23.46
N ASP A 83 -9.73 -3.64 23.67
CA ASP A 83 -9.78 -4.68 22.64
C ASP A 83 -10.57 -4.26 21.39
N ALA A 84 -11.59 -3.41 21.55
CA ALA A 84 -12.31 -2.82 20.41
C ALA A 84 -11.37 -2.03 19.47
N ILE A 85 -10.43 -1.26 20.04
CA ILE A 85 -9.44 -0.50 19.25
C ILE A 85 -8.43 -1.46 18.64
N LYS A 86 -7.93 -2.46 19.39
CA LYS A 86 -6.98 -3.46 18.85
C LYS A 86 -7.57 -4.18 17.63
N ASN A 87 -8.82 -4.64 17.72
CA ASN A 87 -9.50 -5.34 16.64
C ASN A 87 -9.64 -4.46 15.39
N ASN A 88 -10.01 -3.20 15.56
CA ASN A 88 -10.10 -2.24 14.45
C ASN A 88 -8.72 -2.01 13.81
N VAL A 89 -7.67 -1.80 14.60
CA VAL A 89 -6.32 -1.56 14.06
C VAL A 89 -5.78 -2.77 13.30
N ASN A 90 -6.03 -3.99 13.78
CA ASN A 90 -5.66 -5.20 13.07
C ASN A 90 -6.38 -5.32 11.71
N GLN A 91 -7.61 -4.82 11.59
CA GLN A 91 -8.34 -4.78 10.32
C GLN A 91 -7.84 -3.67 9.38
N LEU A 92 -7.36 -2.54 9.91
CA LEU A 92 -6.86 -1.42 9.10
C LEU A 92 -5.66 -1.80 8.22
N GLY A 93 -4.80 -2.70 8.68
CA GLY A 93 -3.64 -3.14 7.89
C GLY A 93 -4.01 -3.73 6.54
N CYS A 94 -5.15 -4.42 6.46
CA CYS A 94 -5.62 -5.05 5.23
C CYS A 94 -6.64 -4.21 4.45
N SER A 95 -7.19 -3.15 5.05
CA SER A 95 -8.18 -2.29 4.37
C SER A 95 -7.57 -1.46 3.23
N ILE A 96 -6.24 -1.31 3.20
CA ILE A 96 -5.56 -0.63 2.10
C ILE A 96 -5.79 -1.34 0.76
N LEU A 97 -5.96 -2.66 0.79
CA LEU A 97 -6.25 -3.47 -0.40
C LEU A 97 -7.65 -3.20 -0.95
N ASP A 98 -8.59 -2.75 -0.11
CA ASP A 98 -9.94 -2.41 -0.57
C ASP A 98 -9.94 -1.16 -1.47
N LYS A 99 -8.91 -0.31 -1.40
CA LYS A 99 -8.77 0.85 -2.31
C LYS A 99 -8.45 0.45 -3.75
N LEU A 100 -7.93 -0.75 -3.96
CA LEU A 100 -7.62 -1.29 -5.27
C LEU A 100 -8.84 -1.93 -5.95
N LYS A 101 -9.91 -2.22 -5.20
CA LYS A 101 -11.14 -2.79 -5.78
C LYS A 101 -11.77 -1.82 -6.79
N GLY A 102 -12.06 -2.32 -7.99
CA GLY A 102 -12.65 -1.53 -9.07
C GLY A 102 -11.69 -0.61 -9.81
N GLN A 103 -10.39 -0.69 -9.53
CA GLN A 103 -9.35 -0.05 -10.35
C GLN A 103 -9.06 -0.86 -11.61
N GLU A 104 -8.26 -0.30 -12.52
CA GLU A 104 -7.82 -0.98 -13.73
C GLU A 104 -7.02 -2.26 -13.41
N PRO A 105 -7.31 -3.42 -14.06
CA PRO A 105 -6.69 -4.70 -13.73
C PRO A 105 -5.15 -4.68 -13.75
N ASP A 106 -4.54 -4.04 -14.75
CA ASP A 106 -3.08 -3.95 -14.88
C ASP A 106 -2.45 -3.15 -13.73
N LEU A 107 -3.15 -2.11 -13.26
CA LEU A 107 -2.74 -1.35 -12.09
C LEU A 107 -2.85 -2.21 -10.83
N VAL A 108 -3.95 -2.95 -10.66
CA VAL A 108 -4.15 -3.84 -9.51
C VAL A 108 -3.05 -4.91 -9.47
N ASP A 109 -2.78 -5.59 -10.59
CA ASP A 109 -1.75 -6.62 -10.68
C ASP A 109 -0.35 -6.07 -10.35
N ALA A 110 -0.03 -4.87 -10.82
CA ALA A 110 1.23 -4.21 -10.51
C ALA A 110 1.39 -3.94 -9.00
N TYR A 111 0.35 -3.43 -8.33
CA TYR A 111 0.37 -3.20 -6.88
C TYR A 111 0.47 -4.52 -6.10
N LEU A 112 -0.29 -5.54 -6.48
CA LEU A 112 -0.23 -6.86 -5.83
C LEU A 112 1.15 -7.51 -6.00
N THR A 113 1.75 -7.40 -7.20
CA THR A 113 3.11 -7.88 -7.45
C THR A 113 4.13 -7.15 -6.59
N VAL A 114 4.07 -5.81 -6.51
CA VAL A 114 4.95 -5.02 -5.64
C VAL A 114 4.77 -5.39 -4.15
N TYR A 115 3.54 -5.56 -3.68
CA TYR A 115 3.29 -5.99 -2.30
C TYR A 115 3.89 -7.36 -1.98
N LYS A 116 3.85 -8.28 -2.95
CA LYS A 116 4.40 -9.63 -2.82
C LYS A 116 5.93 -9.63 -2.88
N ASP A 117 6.51 -9.00 -3.90
CA ASP A 117 7.95 -9.02 -4.17
C ASP A 117 8.73 -8.25 -3.10
N ASP A 118 8.26 -7.05 -2.77
CA ASP A 118 8.94 -6.17 -1.83
C ASP A 118 8.51 -6.43 -0.38
N LYS A 119 7.58 -7.38 -0.17
CA LYS A 119 7.03 -7.79 1.13
C LYS A 119 6.58 -6.60 1.96
N VAL A 120 5.76 -5.74 1.35
CA VAL A 120 5.32 -4.48 1.97
C VAL A 120 4.58 -4.77 3.27
N THR A 121 4.98 -4.08 4.34
CA THR A 121 4.39 -4.23 5.67
C THR A 121 3.78 -2.93 6.16
N SER A 122 2.62 -3.04 6.80
CA SER A 122 2.01 -1.95 7.54
C SER A 122 2.19 -2.20 9.03
N THR A 123 2.84 -1.27 9.73
CA THR A 123 3.02 -1.31 11.17
C THR A 123 2.15 -0.21 11.80
N TYR A 124 1.37 -0.56 12.81
CA TYR A 124 0.58 0.41 13.57
C TYR A 124 1.07 0.48 15.00
N ILE A 125 1.38 1.68 15.46
CA ILE A 125 1.85 1.96 16.82
C ILE A 125 0.83 2.86 17.49
N ILE A 126 0.25 2.41 18.60
CA ILE A 126 -0.71 3.17 19.38
C ILE A 126 -0.03 3.73 20.62
N GLN A 127 -0.14 5.04 20.79
CA GLN A 127 0.40 5.78 21.92
C GLN A 127 -0.73 6.36 22.77
N ASN A 128 -0.54 6.33 24.09
CA ASN A 128 -1.41 7.06 25.01
C ASN A 128 -1.07 8.57 25.03
N LYS A 129 -1.81 9.36 25.81
CA LYS A 129 -1.60 10.81 25.94
C LYS A 129 -0.23 11.23 26.47
N PHE A 130 0.57 10.30 27.00
CA PHE A 130 1.93 10.53 27.47
C PHE A 130 2.98 10.17 26.42
N ARG A 131 2.57 9.88 25.17
CA ARG A 131 3.40 9.38 24.07
C ARG A 131 4.06 8.02 24.37
N GLN A 132 3.56 7.30 25.38
CA GLN A 132 4.01 5.94 25.66
C GLN A 132 3.34 4.99 24.68
N GLU A 133 4.14 4.15 24.02
CA GLU A 133 3.63 3.03 23.23
C GLU A 133 2.92 2.02 24.13
N ILE A 134 1.67 1.75 23.82
CA ILE A 134 0.80 0.85 24.58
C ILE A 134 0.30 -0.33 23.76
N TYR A 135 0.54 -0.32 22.44
CA TYR A 135 0.26 -1.41 21.52
C TYR A 135 1.00 -1.22 20.20
N GLN A 136 1.47 -2.32 19.63
CA GLN A 136 2.01 -2.38 18.28
C GLN A 136 1.48 -3.63 17.58
N THR A 137 1.13 -3.48 16.31
CA THR A 137 0.85 -4.61 15.43
C THR A 137 1.53 -4.40 14.08
N LYS A 138 1.94 -5.49 13.44
CA LYS A 138 2.58 -5.48 12.13
C LYS A 138 1.86 -6.49 11.25
N GLN A 139 1.49 -6.06 10.06
CA GLN A 139 0.81 -6.87 9.06
C GLN A 139 1.58 -6.82 7.75
N THR A 140 1.93 -7.98 7.20
CA THR A 140 2.42 -8.08 5.81
C THR A 140 1.22 -8.06 4.88
N LEU A 141 1.24 -7.21 3.84
CA LEU A 141 0.05 -7.05 2.99
C LEU A 141 -0.31 -8.33 2.22
N VAL A 142 0.68 -9.14 1.82
CA VAL A 142 0.44 -10.44 1.15
C VAL A 142 -0.22 -11.49 2.06
N GLU A 143 -0.14 -11.33 3.38
CA GLU A 143 -0.78 -12.23 4.34
C GLU A 143 -2.24 -11.85 4.63
N CYS A 144 -2.73 -10.75 4.05
CA CYS A 144 -4.09 -10.30 4.25
C CYS A 144 -5.11 -11.25 3.59
N PRO A 145 -6.21 -11.61 4.28
CA PRO A 145 -7.22 -12.53 3.72
C PRO A 145 -7.86 -12.04 2.42
N ASN A 146 -7.95 -10.73 2.23
CA ASN A 146 -8.51 -10.09 1.04
C ASN A 146 -7.50 -9.88 -0.10
N PHE A 147 -6.22 -10.29 0.05
CA PHE A 147 -5.18 -10.04 -0.94
C PHE A 147 -5.49 -10.60 -2.34
N ASN A 148 -6.02 -11.83 -2.40
CA ASN A 148 -6.41 -12.46 -3.67
C ASN A 148 -7.86 -12.13 -4.09
N GLN A 149 -8.56 -11.28 -3.34
CA GLN A 149 -9.97 -10.92 -3.58
C GLN A 149 -10.12 -9.54 -4.23
N VAL A 150 -9.00 -8.91 -4.59
CA VAL A 150 -8.94 -7.56 -5.15
C VAL A 150 -9.07 -7.57 -6.68
N VAL A 151 -8.75 -8.71 -7.31
CA VAL A 151 -8.79 -8.95 -8.76
C VAL A 151 -10.19 -9.43 -9.19
#